data_AF-A0A1H1FG69-F1
#
_entry.id   AF-A0A1H1FG69-F1
#
_cell.length_a   1.000
_cell.length_b   1.000
_cell.length_c   1.000
_cell.angle_alpha   90.00
_cell.angle_beta   90.00
_cell.angle_gamma   90.00
#
_symmetry.space_group_name_H-M   'P 1'
#
loop_
_entity.id
_entity.type
_entity.pdbx_description
1 polymer ?
#
loop_
_entity_poly.entity_id
_entity_poly.type
_entity_poly.pdbx_seq_one_letter_code
_entity_poly.pdbx_strand_id
1 'polypeptide(L)'
;MTSLPSSPGSGSPTAASGYLSLATAVTGCFAGLTGSFQIAPLLVLTAGLALFVGGTALRRRGVRVSGRILAGIGLAVVVTACVGAFVLAPSPLGLVPILLCSVGLVSVAFALFPTYVRWLRGLMLTGMTLVFLGIVANTVIANPPLWRSICAVSLLLVAWDTAERGISLGEQIDNHTETAELEFANAATTGLVAGFAVFLTLAVASLPARTSSVLGIGLLLTAVAVFGLTFFRFPSER
;
A
#
# COMPACT_ATOMS: atom_id res chain seq x y z
N MET A 1 -2.97 11.08 38.83
CA MET A 1 -2.71 12.33 38.08
C MET A 1 -1.64 12.03 37.04
N THR A 2 -2.06 11.56 35.87
CA THR A 2 -1.18 11.26 34.74
C THR A 2 -0.90 12.56 34.00
N SER A 3 0.34 13.05 34.10
CA SER A 3 0.81 14.22 33.36
C SER A 3 0.67 13.97 31.86
N LEU A 4 -0.12 14.80 31.18
CA LEU A 4 -0.17 14.81 29.72
C LEU A 4 1.23 15.19 29.18
N PRO A 5 1.78 14.46 28.20
CA PRO A 5 3.06 14.81 27.59
C PRO A 5 2.95 16.19 26.92
N SER A 6 3.87 17.09 27.27
CA SER A 6 3.85 18.52 26.91
C SER A 6 4.53 18.84 25.57
N SER A 7 4.81 17.83 24.74
CA SER A 7 5.32 18.01 23.39
C SER A 7 4.46 17.23 22.40
N PRO A 8 3.93 17.84 21.33
CA PRO A 8 3.37 17.07 20.24
C PRO A 8 4.44 16.11 19.73
N GLY A 9 4.07 14.84 19.57
CA GLY A 9 4.95 13.81 19.04
C GLY A 9 5.50 14.26 17.68
N SER A 10 6.74 13.86 17.38
CA SER A 10 7.28 14.04 16.04
C SER A 10 6.37 13.31 15.05
N GLY A 11 5.46 14.03 14.37
CA GLY A 11 4.31 13.54 13.59
C GLY A 11 4.67 12.62 12.41
N SER A 12 5.39 11.56 12.71
CA SER A 12 5.92 10.56 11.80
C SER A 12 5.22 9.24 12.11
N PRO A 13 4.88 8.45 11.08
CA PRO A 13 4.10 7.23 11.27
C PRO A 13 4.79 6.23 12.19
N THR A 14 4.01 5.44 12.94
CA THR A 14 4.57 4.35 13.73
C THR A 14 5.29 3.36 12.81
N ALA A 15 6.46 2.88 13.23
CA ALA A 15 7.31 2.09 12.34
C ALA A 15 6.63 0.78 11.91
N ALA A 16 5.98 0.08 12.85
CA ALA A 16 5.34 -1.22 12.60
C ALA A 16 4.21 -1.14 11.58
N SER A 17 3.28 -0.21 11.75
CA SER A 17 2.20 0.05 10.78
C SER A 17 2.73 0.45 9.40
N GLY A 18 3.81 1.25 9.35
CA GLY A 18 4.47 1.62 8.11
C GLY A 18 5.06 0.43 7.36
N TYR A 19 5.73 -0.50 8.07
CA TYR A 19 6.24 -1.74 7.46
C TYR A 19 5.11 -2.61 6.95
N LEU A 20 4.05 -2.79 7.75
CA LEU A 20 2.94 -3.65 7.39
C LEU A 20 2.16 -3.11 6.19
N SER A 21 1.94 -1.80 6.15
CA SER A 21 1.31 -1.12 5.02
C SER A 21 2.12 -1.29 3.73
N LEU A 22 3.43 -1.03 3.79
CA LEU A 22 4.28 -1.19 2.62
C LEU A 22 4.33 -2.65 2.16
N ALA A 23 4.44 -3.60 3.09
CA ALA A 23 4.46 -5.03 2.78
C ALA A 23 3.15 -5.48 2.10
N THR A 24 2.00 -5.09 2.65
CA THR A 24 0.68 -5.43 2.09
C THR A 24 0.45 -4.76 0.73
N ALA A 25 0.88 -3.51 0.53
CA ALA A 25 0.84 -2.85 -0.78
C ALA A 25 1.69 -3.60 -1.82
N VAL A 26 2.92 -3.99 -1.44
CA VAL A 26 3.81 -4.80 -2.30
C VAL A 26 3.16 -6.14 -2.65
N THR A 27 2.61 -6.85 -1.67
CA THR A 27 1.90 -8.12 -1.92
C THR A 27 0.69 -7.91 -2.82
N GLY A 28 -0.03 -6.78 -2.67
CA GLY A 28 -1.13 -6.39 -3.55
C GLY A 28 -0.69 -6.22 -5.00
N CYS A 29 0.44 -5.56 -5.24
CA CYS A 29 1.01 -5.45 -6.58
C CYS A 29 1.38 -6.82 -7.18
N PHE A 30 2.01 -7.71 -6.40
CA PHE A 30 2.33 -9.08 -6.86
C PHE A 30 1.09 -9.91 -7.14
N ALA A 31 0.05 -9.78 -6.32
CA ALA A 31 -1.22 -10.48 -6.54
C ALA A 31 -1.89 -10.00 -7.83
N GLY A 32 -1.79 -8.69 -8.13
CA GLY A 32 -2.39 -8.08 -9.31
C GLY A 32 -1.67 -8.39 -10.62
N LEU A 33 -0.34 -8.49 -10.60
CA LEU A 33 0.51 -8.69 -11.79
C LEU A 33 0.70 -10.17 -12.13
N THR A 34 0.81 -10.50 -13.42
CA THR A 34 0.84 -11.89 -13.88
C THR A 34 1.99 -12.22 -14.83
N GLY A 35 2.54 -11.22 -15.53
CA GLY A 35 3.63 -11.43 -16.47
C GLY A 35 5.00 -11.53 -15.78
N SER A 36 5.85 -12.47 -16.21
CA SER A 36 7.22 -12.60 -15.70
C SER A 36 8.04 -11.32 -15.88
N PHE A 37 7.83 -10.59 -16.98
CA PHE A 37 8.45 -9.28 -17.24
C PHE A 37 7.94 -8.18 -16.29
N GLN A 38 6.77 -8.36 -15.66
CA GLN A 38 6.23 -7.46 -14.64
C GLN A 38 6.78 -7.82 -13.26
N ILE A 39 6.88 -9.12 -12.96
CA ILE A 39 7.29 -9.65 -11.65
C ILE A 39 8.78 -9.40 -11.39
N ALA A 40 9.65 -9.63 -12.38
CA ALA A 40 11.09 -9.47 -12.24
C ALA A 40 11.53 -8.05 -11.78
N PRO A 41 11.15 -6.96 -12.46
CA PRO A 41 11.49 -5.62 -12.01
C PRO A 41 10.83 -5.28 -10.67
N LEU A 42 9.63 -5.80 -10.40
CA LEU A 42 8.98 -5.58 -9.11
C LEU A 42 9.75 -6.24 -7.96
N LEU A 43 10.32 -7.43 -8.15
CA LEU A 43 11.20 -8.08 -7.15
C LEU A 43 12.46 -7.26 -6.87
N VAL A 44 13.09 -6.69 -7.90
CA VAL A 44 14.24 -5.81 -7.72
C VAL A 44 13.83 -4.53 -6.99
N LEU A 45 12.67 -3.96 -7.35
CA LEU A 45 12.12 -2.79 -6.70
C LEU A 45 11.82 -3.04 -5.22
N THR A 46 11.27 -4.21 -4.85
CA THR A 46 10.97 -4.54 -3.46
C THR A 46 12.22 -4.77 -2.64
N ALA A 47 13.26 -5.38 -3.22
CA ALA A 47 14.58 -5.44 -2.59
C ALA A 47 15.16 -4.04 -2.36
N GLY A 48 15.06 -3.15 -3.35
CA GLY A 48 15.47 -1.75 -3.21
C GLY A 48 14.70 -0.99 -2.13
N LEU A 49 13.38 -1.16 -2.06
CA LEU A 49 12.54 -0.58 -1.02
C LEU A 49 12.91 -1.13 0.36
N ALA A 50 13.16 -2.44 0.50
CA ALA A 50 13.58 -3.03 1.77
C ALA A 50 14.92 -2.44 2.25
N LEU A 51 15.88 -2.25 1.35
CA LEU A 51 17.15 -1.57 1.65
C LEU A 51 16.93 -0.10 2.02
N PHE A 52 16.07 0.61 1.30
CA PHE A 52 15.74 2.01 1.60
C PHE A 52 15.17 2.14 3.01
N VAL A 53 14.12 1.36 3.31
CA VAL A 53 13.46 1.36 4.60
C VAL A 53 14.42 0.92 5.71
N GLY A 54 15.15 -0.17 5.52
CA GLY A 54 16.17 -0.63 6.48
C GLY A 54 17.24 0.42 6.75
N GLY A 55 17.68 1.14 5.70
CA GLY A 55 18.59 2.28 5.82
C GLY A 55 18.01 3.41 6.66
N THR A 56 16.75 3.80 6.42
CA THR A 56 16.08 4.81 7.24
C THR A 56 15.93 4.39 8.70
N ALA A 57 15.63 3.11 8.95
CA ALA A 57 15.56 2.54 10.30
C ALA A 57 16.91 2.59 11.02
N LEU A 58 17.99 2.26 10.32
CA LEU A 58 19.36 2.34 10.86
C LEU A 58 19.75 3.78 11.21
N ARG A 59 19.33 4.76 10.39
CA ARG A 59 19.55 6.19 10.69
C ARG A 59 18.82 6.61 11.97
N ARG A 60 17.60 6.12 12.19
CA ARG A 60 16.82 6.37 13.41
C ARG A 60 17.48 5.75 14.65
N ARG A 61 18.16 4.60 14.50
CA ARG A 61 18.94 3.94 15.57
C ARG A 61 20.31 4.57 15.87
N GLY A 62 20.64 5.72 15.28
CA GLY A 62 21.88 6.45 15.55
C GLY A 62 23.06 6.12 14.60
N VAL A 63 22.95 5.08 13.76
CA VAL A 63 23.99 4.71 12.79
C VAL A 63 23.84 5.54 11.50
N ARG A 64 24.08 6.85 11.60
CA ARG A 64 23.72 7.84 10.56
C ARG A 64 24.41 7.62 9.22
N VAL A 65 25.70 7.29 9.20
CA VAL A 65 26.49 7.15 7.97
C VAL A 65 26.09 5.88 7.23
N SER A 66 26.18 4.72 7.88
CA SER A 66 25.79 3.43 7.27
C SER A 66 24.32 3.43 6.85
N GLY A 67 23.43 4.03 7.64
CA GLY A 67 22.02 4.14 7.26
C GLY A 67 21.78 5.07 6.06
N ARG A 68 22.57 6.14 5.88
CA ARG A 68 22.51 6.98 4.65
C ARG A 68 22.99 6.22 3.43
N ILE A 69 24.10 5.50 3.55
CA ILE A 69 24.66 4.70 2.47
C ILE A 69 23.64 3.62 2.06
N LEU A 70 23.10 2.88 3.03
CA LEU A 70 22.13 1.82 2.77
C LEU A 70 20.84 2.36 2.14
N ALA A 71 20.33 3.50 2.63
CA ALA A 71 19.16 4.15 2.03
C ALA A 71 19.44 4.63 0.60
N GLY A 72 20.64 5.18 0.33
CA GLY A 72 21.08 5.59 -1.00
C GLY A 72 21.21 4.42 -1.97
N ILE A 73 21.77 3.29 -1.51
CA ILE A 73 21.82 2.05 -2.29
C ILE A 73 20.40 1.57 -2.61
N GLY A 74 19.50 1.56 -1.62
CA GLY A 74 18.11 1.18 -1.83
C GLY A 74 17.43 2.04 -2.91
N LEU A 75 17.60 3.35 -2.87
CA LEU A 75 17.08 4.26 -3.91
C LEU A 75 17.68 3.97 -5.28
N ALA A 76 18.99 3.74 -5.37
CA ALA A 76 19.63 3.39 -6.63
C ALA A 76 19.04 2.10 -7.22
N VAL A 77 18.81 1.08 -6.38
CA VAL A 77 18.18 -0.19 -6.79
C VAL A 77 16.74 -0.01 -7.25
N VAL A 78 15.96 0.86 -6.59
CA VAL A 78 14.61 1.22 -7.03
C VAL A 78 14.62 1.88 -8.40
N VAL A 79 15.53 2.83 -8.62
CA VAL A 79 15.67 3.53 -9.91
C VAL A 79 16.08 2.56 -11.01
N THR A 80 17.07 1.69 -10.77
CA THR A 80 17.48 0.68 -11.74
C THR A 80 16.38 -0.33 -12.04
N ALA A 81 15.54 -0.69 -11.05
CA ALA A 81 14.37 -1.53 -11.28
C ALA A 81 13.35 -0.87 -12.20
N CYS A 82 13.06 0.42 -12.00
CA CYS A 82 12.14 1.18 -12.87
C CYS A 82 12.68 1.31 -14.30
N VAL A 83 13.98 1.62 -14.45
CA VAL A 83 14.64 1.68 -15.77
C VAL A 83 14.65 0.30 -16.42
N GLY A 84 14.95 -0.76 -15.66
CA GLY A 84 14.91 -2.14 -16.13
C GLY A 84 13.52 -2.55 -16.61
N ALA A 85 12.46 -2.16 -15.88
CA ALA A 85 11.08 -2.38 -16.31
C ALA A 85 10.78 -1.70 -17.66
N PHE A 86 11.28 -0.47 -17.85
CA PHE A 86 11.11 0.27 -19.10
C PHE A 86 11.81 -0.41 -20.28
N VAL A 87 13.04 -0.87 -20.07
CA VAL A 87 13.85 -1.51 -21.11
C VAL A 87 13.34 -2.92 -21.47
N LEU A 88 12.84 -3.67 -20.48
CA LEU A 88 12.39 -5.06 -20.65
C LEU A 88 10.92 -5.18 -21.10
N ALA A 89 10.17 -4.08 -21.13
CA ALA A 89 8.75 -4.14 -21.46
C ALA A 89 8.54 -4.55 -22.92
N PRO A 90 7.77 -5.63 -23.20
CA PRO A 90 7.51 -6.08 -24.56
C PRO A 90 6.51 -5.16 -25.29
N SER A 91 5.72 -4.37 -24.56
CA SER A 91 4.77 -3.42 -25.12
C SER A 91 4.60 -2.20 -24.22
N PRO A 92 4.31 -1.02 -24.77
CA PRO A 92 4.06 0.19 -23.98
C PRO A 92 2.80 0.05 -23.11
N LEU A 93 1.81 -0.73 -23.55
CA LEU A 93 0.60 -0.99 -22.76
C LEU A 93 0.90 -1.83 -21.52
N GLY A 94 1.72 -2.88 -21.65
CA GLY A 94 2.13 -3.73 -20.51
C GLY A 94 3.02 -3.01 -19.49
N LEU A 95 3.60 -1.87 -19.87
CA LEU A 95 4.46 -1.03 -19.05
C LEU A 95 3.65 -0.15 -18.08
N VAL A 96 2.45 0.29 -18.49
CA VAL A 96 1.60 1.19 -17.69
C VAL A 96 1.28 0.63 -16.30
N PRO A 97 0.80 -0.62 -16.14
CA PRO A 97 0.54 -1.19 -14.82
C PRO A 97 1.78 -1.26 -13.92
N ILE A 98 2.93 -1.62 -14.50
CA ILE A 98 4.19 -1.74 -13.75
C ILE A 98 4.59 -0.36 -13.24
N LEU A 99 4.63 0.66 -14.10
CA LEU A 99 5.03 2.02 -13.68
C LEU A 99 4.10 2.58 -12.60
N LEU A 100 2.78 2.42 -12.76
CA LEU A 100 1.82 2.89 -11.78
C LEU A 100 2.03 2.21 -10.42
N CYS A 101 2.20 0.88 -10.40
CA CYS A 101 2.54 0.15 -9.18
C CYS A 101 3.89 0.58 -8.59
N SER A 102 4.94 0.69 -9.40
CA SER A 102 6.28 1.06 -8.96
C SER A 102 6.32 2.48 -8.36
N VAL A 103 5.80 3.47 -9.08
CA VAL A 103 5.76 4.87 -8.61
C VAL A 103 4.85 4.99 -7.39
N GLY A 104 3.74 4.24 -7.36
CA GLY A 104 2.85 4.16 -6.23
C GLY A 104 3.54 3.64 -4.96
N LEU A 105 4.22 2.50 -5.05
CA LEU A 105 4.97 1.89 -3.94
C LEU A 105 6.10 2.79 -3.43
N VAL A 106 6.82 3.46 -4.34
CA VAL A 106 7.86 4.43 -3.98
C VAL A 106 7.28 5.61 -3.22
N SER A 107 6.14 6.14 -3.69
CA SER A 107 5.42 7.21 -3.00
C SER A 107 4.95 6.78 -1.60
N VAL A 108 4.40 5.57 -1.47
CA VAL A 108 4.01 4.98 -0.17
C VAL A 108 5.21 4.84 0.75
N ALA A 109 6.35 4.34 0.26
CA ALA A 109 7.56 4.18 1.07
C ALA A 109 8.12 5.53 1.55
N PHE A 110 8.15 6.55 0.68
CA PHE A 110 8.56 7.89 1.07
C PHE A 110 7.61 8.55 2.07
N ALA A 111 6.31 8.26 1.96
CA ALA A 111 5.32 8.73 2.91
C ALA A 111 5.47 8.03 4.27
N LEU A 112 5.65 6.72 4.31
CA LEU A 112 5.68 5.98 5.59
C LEU A 112 7.01 6.10 6.33
N PHE A 113 8.09 6.34 5.60
CA PHE A 113 9.44 6.48 6.17
C PHE A 113 9.95 7.88 5.88
N PRO A 114 9.32 8.92 6.47
CA PRO A 114 9.57 10.29 6.09
C PRO A 114 11.01 10.69 6.30
N THR A 115 11.52 11.37 5.28
CA THR A 115 12.58 12.36 5.43
C THR A 115 12.00 13.77 5.65
N TYR A 116 10.72 14.02 5.30
CA TYR A 116 10.00 15.29 5.43
C TYR A 116 8.53 15.10 5.85
N VAL A 117 8.07 15.87 6.84
CA VAL A 117 6.78 15.64 7.55
C VAL A 117 5.56 16.30 6.87
N ARG A 118 5.76 17.32 6.05
CA ARG A 118 4.67 18.23 5.62
C ARG A 118 3.71 17.65 4.56
N TRP A 119 4.09 16.58 3.86
CA TRP A 119 3.36 16.03 2.71
C TRP A 119 2.98 14.54 2.87
N LEU A 120 3.07 14.01 4.09
CA LEU A 120 2.88 12.60 4.41
C LEU A 120 1.57 12.02 3.86
N ARG A 121 0.44 12.58 4.28
CA ARG A 121 -0.89 12.08 3.92
C ARG A 121 -1.18 12.21 2.42
N GLY A 122 -0.78 13.33 1.83
CA GLY A 122 -0.94 13.56 0.38
C GLY A 122 -0.12 12.58 -0.46
N LEU A 123 1.13 12.32 -0.08
CA LEU A 123 2.01 11.38 -0.79
C LEU A 123 1.54 9.93 -0.63
N MET A 124 1.05 9.56 0.55
CA MET A 124 0.46 8.24 0.82
C MET A 124 -0.82 8.03 -0.01
N LEU A 125 -1.74 9.00 -0.02
CA LEU A 125 -2.93 9.02 -0.90
C LEU A 125 -2.57 8.86 -2.36
N THR A 126 -1.64 9.67 -2.84
CA THR A 126 -1.19 9.63 -4.23
C THR A 126 -0.59 8.28 -4.57
N GLY A 127 0.26 7.74 -3.68
CA GLY A 127 0.88 6.44 -3.85
C GLY A 127 -0.13 5.30 -3.92
N MET A 128 -1.06 5.22 -2.98
CA MET A 128 -2.10 4.19 -2.95
C MET A 128 -3.05 4.30 -4.15
N THR A 129 -3.37 5.52 -4.59
CA THR A 129 -4.16 5.75 -5.82
C THR A 129 -3.44 5.26 -7.07
N LEU A 130 -2.12 5.50 -7.17
CA LEU A 130 -1.31 5.00 -8.27
C LEU A 130 -1.23 3.46 -8.27
N VAL A 131 -1.05 2.82 -7.10
CA VAL A 131 -1.09 1.35 -7.01
C VAL A 131 -2.46 0.81 -7.44
N PHE A 132 -3.55 1.43 -6.99
CA PHE A 132 -4.90 1.04 -7.40
C PHE A 132 -5.08 1.12 -8.91
N LEU A 133 -4.69 2.25 -9.52
CA LEU A 133 -4.74 2.44 -10.97
C LEU A 133 -3.87 1.42 -11.70
N GLY A 134 -2.71 1.06 -11.15
CA GLY A 134 -1.85 0.00 -11.69
C GLY A 134 -2.52 -1.37 -11.68
N ILE A 135 -3.18 -1.73 -10.56
CA ILE A 135 -3.95 -2.97 -10.45
C ILE A 135 -5.09 -2.97 -11.47
N VAL A 136 -5.90 -1.90 -11.54
CA VAL A 136 -7.01 -1.78 -12.49
C VAL A 136 -6.52 -1.84 -13.93
N ALA A 137 -5.45 -1.13 -14.28
CA ALA A 137 -4.86 -1.19 -15.61
C ALA A 137 -4.42 -2.63 -15.95
N ASN A 138 -3.82 -3.35 -15.00
CA ASN A 138 -3.48 -4.76 -15.24
C ASN A 138 -4.72 -5.64 -15.43
N THR A 139 -5.81 -5.37 -14.69
CA THR A 139 -7.04 -6.14 -14.86
C THR A 139 -7.62 -6.02 -16.27
N VAL A 140 -7.57 -4.82 -16.85
CA VAL A 140 -8.08 -4.53 -18.20
C VAL A 140 -7.16 -5.09 -19.29
N ILE A 141 -5.84 -4.94 -19.11
CA ILE A 141 -4.85 -5.27 -20.14
C ILE A 141 -4.54 -6.76 -20.17
N ALA A 142 -4.28 -7.35 -19.00
CA ALA A 142 -3.80 -8.73 -18.88
C ALA A 142 -4.91 -9.74 -18.58
N ASN A 143 -6.14 -9.30 -18.29
CA ASN A 143 -7.28 -10.14 -17.92
C ASN A 143 -6.90 -11.28 -16.94
N PRO A 144 -6.28 -10.96 -15.78
CA PRO A 144 -5.96 -11.95 -14.78
C PRO A 144 -7.25 -12.62 -14.25
N PRO A 145 -7.15 -13.83 -13.68
CA PRO A 145 -8.30 -14.46 -13.04
C PRO A 145 -8.84 -13.57 -11.92
N LEU A 146 -10.17 -13.47 -11.82
CA LEU A 146 -10.89 -12.51 -10.96
C LEU A 146 -10.42 -12.53 -9.49
N TRP A 147 -10.09 -13.71 -8.96
CA TRP A 147 -9.58 -13.84 -7.58
C TRP A 147 -8.28 -13.08 -7.34
N ARG A 148 -7.39 -12.98 -8.32
CA ARG A 148 -6.13 -12.21 -8.20
C ARG A 148 -6.40 -10.73 -8.04
N SER A 149 -7.31 -10.19 -8.86
CA SER A 149 -7.73 -8.79 -8.79
C SER A 149 -8.37 -8.47 -7.44
N ILE A 150 -9.26 -9.34 -6.95
CA ILE A 150 -9.89 -9.17 -5.64
C ILE A 150 -8.85 -9.21 -4.52
N CYS A 151 -7.94 -10.19 -4.53
CA CYS A 151 -6.85 -10.25 -3.55
C CYS A 151 -5.98 -8.98 -3.59
N ALA A 152 -5.62 -8.50 -4.77
CA ALA A 152 -4.78 -7.32 -4.97
C ALA A 152 -5.43 -6.06 -4.38
N VAL A 153 -6.69 -5.78 -4.73
CA VAL A 153 -7.43 -4.62 -4.23
C VAL A 153 -7.59 -4.70 -2.71
N SER A 154 -7.83 -5.88 -2.17
CA SER A 154 -8.09 -6.04 -0.73
C SER A 154 -6.84 -5.88 0.11
N LEU A 155 -5.71 -6.39 -0.37
CA LEU A 155 -4.41 -6.12 0.21
C LEU A 155 -4.08 -4.62 0.17
N LEU A 156 -4.47 -3.92 -0.91
CA LEU A 156 -4.30 -2.48 -0.99
C LEU A 156 -5.17 -1.73 0.04
N LEU A 157 -6.41 -2.18 0.31
CA LEU A 157 -7.25 -1.60 1.35
C LEU A 157 -6.68 -1.82 2.76
N VAL A 158 -6.13 -3.01 3.01
CA VAL A 158 -5.41 -3.29 4.27
C VAL A 158 -4.18 -2.39 4.37
N ALA A 159 -3.44 -2.20 3.28
CA ALA A 159 -2.29 -1.30 3.24
C ALA A 159 -2.69 0.15 3.54
N TRP A 160 -3.80 0.61 2.96
CA TRP A 160 -4.37 1.92 3.20
C TRP A 160 -4.74 2.13 4.68
N ASP A 161 -5.57 1.25 5.24
CA ASP A 161 -6.04 1.36 6.63
C ASP A 161 -4.88 1.28 7.64
N THR A 162 -3.92 0.37 7.43
CA THR A 162 -2.74 0.27 8.29
C THR A 162 -1.88 1.53 8.25
N ALA A 163 -1.68 2.14 7.08
CA ALA A 163 -0.95 3.40 6.97
C ALA A 163 -1.68 4.56 7.64
N GLU A 164 -3.00 4.68 7.44
CA GLU A 164 -3.79 5.77 8.01
C GLU A 164 -3.82 5.71 9.55
N ARG A 165 -3.94 4.51 10.11
CA ARG A 165 -3.80 4.28 11.54
C ARG A 165 -2.39 4.61 12.02
N GLY A 166 -1.38 4.21 11.27
CA GLY A 166 0.02 4.52 11.58
C GLY A 166 0.33 6.01 11.66
N ILE A 167 -0.20 6.78 10.70
CA ILE A 167 -0.09 8.24 10.67
C ILE A 167 -0.85 8.84 11.86
N SER A 168 -2.10 8.42 12.08
CA SER A 168 -2.95 8.95 13.16
C SER A 168 -2.37 8.66 14.56
N LEU A 169 -1.83 7.45 14.78
CA LEU A 169 -1.16 7.09 16.03
C LEU A 169 0.13 7.88 16.22
N GLY A 170 0.91 8.09 15.16
CA GLY A 170 2.14 8.89 15.21
C GLY A 170 1.90 10.38 15.50
N GLU A 171 0.70 10.90 15.19
CA GLU A 171 0.28 12.25 15.57
C GLU A 171 -0.17 12.33 17.04
N GLN A 172 -0.75 11.25 17.59
CA GLN A 172 -1.36 11.23 18.93
C GLN A 172 -0.43 10.72 20.04
N ILE A 173 0.50 9.82 19.72
CA ILE A 173 1.35 9.13 20.70
C ILE A 173 2.81 9.48 20.36
N ASP A 174 3.52 10.05 21.33
CA ASP A 174 4.95 10.32 21.19
C ASP A 174 5.70 8.99 20.96
N ASN A 175 6.63 8.98 20.01
CA ASN A 175 7.17 7.79 19.30
C ASN A 175 8.01 6.82 20.17
N HIS A 176 7.89 6.85 21.50
CA HIS A 176 8.76 6.16 22.46
C HIS A 176 8.10 5.04 23.28
N THR A 177 6.79 4.84 23.19
CA THR A 177 6.11 3.70 23.85
C THR A 177 5.97 2.52 22.90
N GLU A 178 6.40 1.31 23.32
CA GLU A 178 6.26 0.07 22.57
C GLU A 178 4.77 -0.31 22.38
N THR A 179 4.18 0.10 21.27
CA THR A 179 2.79 -0.21 20.88
C THR A 179 2.68 -1.37 19.89
N ALA A 180 3.78 -2.08 19.62
CA ALA A 180 3.87 -3.06 18.54
C ALA A 180 2.86 -4.21 18.65
N GLU A 181 2.59 -4.72 19.86
CA GLU A 181 1.64 -5.82 20.05
C GLU A 181 0.19 -5.39 19.81
N LEU A 182 -0.19 -4.19 20.27
CA LEU A 182 -1.54 -3.66 20.09
C LEU A 182 -1.81 -3.29 18.62
N GLU A 183 -0.78 -2.80 17.92
CA GLU A 183 -0.85 -2.51 16.49
C GLU A 183 -1.01 -3.78 15.64
N PHE A 184 -0.31 -4.87 15.98
CA PHE A 184 -0.45 -6.15 15.29
C PHE A 184 -1.83 -6.80 15.49
N ALA A 185 -2.34 -6.78 16.73
CA ALA A 185 -3.65 -7.35 17.03
C ALA A 185 -4.79 -6.63 16.27
N ASN A 186 -4.72 -5.30 16.16
CA ASN A 186 -5.71 -4.52 15.42
C ASN A 186 -5.54 -4.56 13.90
N ALA A 187 -4.33 -4.80 13.39
CA ALA A 187 -4.13 -5.07 11.98
C ALA A 187 -4.65 -6.46 11.58
N ALA A 188 -4.57 -7.45 12.49
CA ALA A 188 -5.15 -8.77 12.27
C ALA A 188 -6.68 -8.71 12.18
N THR A 189 -7.34 -7.89 13.02
CA THR A 189 -8.80 -7.73 12.94
C THR A 189 -9.25 -7.04 11.66
N THR A 190 -8.56 -6.01 11.16
CA THR A 190 -8.90 -5.42 9.86
C THR A 190 -8.58 -6.34 8.69
N GLY A 191 -7.48 -7.09 8.77
CA GLY A 191 -7.16 -8.14 7.82
C GLY A 191 -8.27 -9.19 7.73
N LEU A 192 -8.83 -9.61 8.87
CA LEU A 192 -9.96 -10.54 8.93
C LEU A 192 -11.24 -9.96 8.31
N VAL A 193 -11.59 -8.71 8.63
CA VAL A 193 -12.78 -8.05 8.05
C VAL A 193 -12.64 -7.90 6.54
N ALA A 194 -11.47 -7.48 6.06
CA ALA A 194 -11.19 -7.37 4.63
C ALA A 194 -11.22 -8.75 3.95
N GLY A 195 -10.60 -9.77 4.56
CA GLY A 195 -10.62 -11.14 4.06
C GLY A 195 -12.03 -11.72 3.99
N PHE A 196 -12.88 -11.42 4.96
CA PHE A 196 -14.28 -11.83 4.95
C PHE A 196 -15.06 -11.13 3.83
N ALA A 197 -14.86 -9.82 3.63
CA ALA A 197 -15.48 -9.08 2.53
C ALA A 197 -15.06 -9.62 1.14
N VAL A 198 -13.78 -9.99 0.99
CA VAL A 198 -13.25 -10.68 -0.20
C VAL A 198 -13.94 -11.99 -0.44
N PHE A 199 -13.98 -12.83 0.60
CA PHE A 199 -14.60 -14.15 0.51
C PHE A 199 -16.06 -14.03 0.09
N LEU A 200 -16.80 -13.09 0.67
CA LEU A 200 -18.21 -12.85 0.33
C LEU A 200 -18.37 -12.36 -1.11
N THR A 201 -17.48 -11.47 -1.57
CA THR A 201 -17.48 -11.00 -2.97
C THR A 201 -17.19 -12.15 -3.96
N LEU A 202 -16.23 -13.02 -3.63
CA LEU A 202 -15.91 -14.21 -4.43
C LEU A 202 -17.04 -15.23 -4.44
N ALA A 203 -17.68 -15.46 -3.29
CA ALA A 203 -18.83 -16.33 -3.18
C ALA A 203 -19.98 -15.84 -4.07
N VAL A 204 -20.28 -14.53 -4.05
CA VAL A 204 -21.28 -13.91 -4.92
C VAL A 204 -20.88 -14.00 -6.39
N ALA A 205 -19.61 -13.74 -6.73
CA ALA A 205 -19.11 -13.80 -8.10
C ALA A 205 -19.08 -15.23 -8.68
N SER A 206 -19.01 -16.26 -7.83
CA SER A 206 -19.02 -17.67 -8.24
C SER A 206 -20.43 -18.20 -8.57
N LEU A 207 -21.48 -17.43 -8.27
CA LEU A 207 -22.83 -17.80 -8.64
C LEU A 207 -22.98 -17.75 -10.16
N PRO A 208 -23.38 -18.86 -10.82
CA PRO A 208 -23.46 -18.91 -12.28
C PRO A 208 -24.53 -17.94 -12.79
N ALA A 209 -24.07 -16.79 -13.31
CA ALA A 209 -24.91 -15.79 -13.95
C ALA A 209 -25.36 -16.31 -15.34
N ARG A 210 -26.38 -17.16 -15.36
CA ARG A 210 -26.97 -17.70 -16.61
C ARG A 210 -27.79 -16.68 -17.41
N THR A 211 -27.98 -15.47 -16.91
CA THR A 211 -28.65 -14.37 -17.62
C THR A 211 -28.01 -13.06 -17.20
N SER A 212 -28.05 -12.05 -18.07
CA SER A 212 -27.59 -10.67 -17.85
C SER A 212 -28.24 -10.10 -16.60
N SER A 213 -27.64 -10.38 -15.44
CA SER A 213 -28.26 -10.12 -14.16
C SER A 213 -28.03 -8.66 -13.82
N VAL A 214 -29.06 -7.85 -14.07
CA VAL A 214 -29.21 -6.48 -13.55
C VAL A 214 -28.89 -6.43 -12.05
N LEU A 215 -29.10 -7.55 -11.34
CA LEU A 215 -28.79 -7.73 -9.93
C LEU A 215 -27.27 -7.77 -9.65
N GLY A 216 -26.47 -8.35 -10.55
CA GLY A 216 -25.01 -8.34 -10.45
C GLY A 216 -24.42 -6.96 -10.67
N ILE A 217 -24.92 -6.23 -11.66
CA ILE A 217 -24.56 -4.81 -11.89
C ILE A 217 -25.02 -3.95 -10.72
N GLY A 218 -26.23 -4.20 -10.20
CA GLY A 218 -26.77 -3.52 -9.02
C GLY A 218 -25.91 -3.74 -7.78
N LEU A 219 -25.49 -4.98 -7.50
CA LEU A 219 -24.57 -5.30 -6.40
C LEU A 219 -23.20 -4.65 -6.57
N LEU A 220 -22.65 -4.63 -7.80
CA LEU A 220 -21.37 -4.00 -8.09
C LEU A 220 -21.44 -2.47 -7.93
N LEU A 221 -22.51 -1.83 -8.43
CA LEU A 221 -22.77 -0.41 -8.20
C LEU A 221 -23.00 -0.10 -6.71
N THR A 222 -23.69 -0.97 -5.99
CA THR A 222 -23.90 -0.81 -4.55
C THR A 222 -22.58 -0.95 -3.79
N ALA A 223 -21.73 -1.91 -4.15
CA ALA A 223 -20.40 -2.08 -3.56
C ALA A 223 -19.51 -0.86 -3.84
N VAL A 224 -19.50 -0.35 -5.07
CA VAL A 224 -18.76 0.88 -5.44
C VAL A 224 -19.32 2.10 -4.73
N ALA A 225 -20.64 2.23 -4.61
CA ALA A 225 -21.28 3.35 -3.91
C ALA A 225 -21.03 3.30 -2.40
N VAL A 226 -21.11 2.12 -1.78
CA VAL A 226 -20.78 1.92 -0.36
C VAL A 226 -19.30 2.22 -0.13
N PHE A 227 -18.41 1.74 -1.00
CA PHE A 227 -16.98 2.02 -0.95
C PHE A 227 -16.67 3.51 -1.10
N GLY A 228 -17.31 4.19 -2.06
CA GLY A 228 -17.19 5.63 -2.23
C GLY A 228 -17.73 6.38 -1.01
N LEU A 229 -18.89 6.00 -0.50
CA LEU A 229 -19.49 6.62 0.68
C LEU A 229 -18.64 6.43 1.94
N THR A 230 -18.01 5.27 2.14
CA THR A 230 -17.05 5.09 3.24
C THR A 230 -15.79 5.93 3.04
N PHE A 231 -15.33 6.11 1.81
CA PHE A 231 -14.18 6.97 1.50
C PHE A 231 -14.48 8.47 1.69
N PHE A 232 -15.70 8.91 1.34
CA PHE A 232 -16.14 10.31 1.41
C PHE A 232 -16.77 10.70 2.75
N ARG A 233 -17.10 9.75 3.63
CA ARG A 233 -17.60 10.02 4.99
C ARG A 233 -16.52 10.45 6.00
N PHE A 234 -15.32 10.82 5.54
CA PHE A 234 -14.41 11.64 6.32
C PHE A 234 -14.59 13.11 5.95
N PRO A 235 -15.61 13.82 6.49
CA PRO A 235 -15.56 15.26 6.48
C PRO A 235 -14.36 15.69 7.32
N SER A 236 -13.63 16.62 6.74
CA SER A 236 -12.58 17.41 7.36
C SER A 236 -13.12 18.14 8.60
N GLU A 237 -13.04 17.53 9.76
CA GLU A 237 -12.99 18.31 10.99
C GLU A 237 -11.52 18.71 11.19
N ARG A 238 -11.22 19.90 10.67
CA ARG A 238 -10.09 20.72 11.11
C ARG A 238 -10.40 21.31 12.47
#